data_AF-A0A432F8G0-F1
#
_entry.id   AF-A0A432F8G0-F1
#
_cell.length_a   1.000
_cell.length_b   1.000
_cell.length_c   1.000
_cell.angle_alpha   90.00
_cell.angle_beta   90.00
_cell.angle_gamma   90.00
#
_symmetry.space_group_name_H-M   'P 1'
#
loop_
_entity.id
_entity.type
_entity.pdbx_description
1 polymer ?
#
loop_
_entity_poly.entity_id
_entity_poly.type
_entity_poly.pdbx_seq_one_letter_code
_entity_poly.pdbx_strand_id
1 'polypeptide(L)'
;MFLSDTSITTIPLIPCTQHAFNDYLSQQSVVTKNWLEQSDFKAKSDSFCLIPNEKGEIESVLFGVDKTIEYRWALATLAEKLPQGNYRLQADWTHEQQQQAAVGWGLACYQFDRYKKATRIAPCLLIEKDLDRIQAFVEAITLTRDLVNVPAADMMPRDLAEATKALCHRYHADFKQIKGKSLLRKNYPCIHAVGRASAHTPRLIRLKWGKKSHPKVSLVGKGVCFDTGGLDIKPSQFMRIMKKDMGGA
;
A
#
# COMPACT_ATOMS: atom_id res chain seq x y z
N MET A 1 5.23 -11.47 -0.78
CA MET A 1 5.85 -10.13 -0.84
C MET A 1 6.93 -9.90 0.22
N PHE A 2 6.82 -10.48 1.42
CA PHE A 2 7.92 -10.46 2.41
C PHE A 2 8.32 -11.88 2.83
N LEU A 3 9.58 -12.05 3.20
CA LEU A 3 10.11 -13.23 3.91
C LEU A 3 10.93 -12.78 5.13
N SER A 4 11.06 -13.64 6.13
CA SER A 4 11.85 -13.38 7.35
C SER A 4 12.90 -14.46 7.65
N ASP A 5 12.88 -15.56 6.92
CA ASP A 5 13.86 -16.65 7.07
C ASP A 5 15.16 -16.28 6.37
N THR A 6 16.21 -16.05 7.15
CA THR A 6 17.53 -15.65 6.66
C THR A 6 18.33 -16.81 6.06
N SER A 7 17.85 -18.06 6.17
CA SER A 7 18.47 -19.21 5.51
C SER A 7 18.14 -19.29 4.01
N ILE A 8 17.11 -18.57 3.55
CA ILE A 8 16.71 -18.53 2.16
C ILE A 8 17.75 -17.75 1.33
N THR A 9 18.16 -18.31 0.19
CA THR A 9 19.02 -17.61 -0.76
C THR A 9 18.29 -16.39 -1.36
N THR A 10 18.92 -15.22 -1.30
CA THR A 10 18.36 -13.95 -1.77
C THR A 10 19.30 -13.22 -2.72
N ILE A 11 18.73 -12.52 -3.69
CA ILE A 11 19.44 -11.62 -4.61
C ILE A 11 19.56 -10.22 -3.94
N PRO A 12 20.77 -9.67 -3.78
CA PRO A 12 20.96 -8.34 -3.21
C PRO A 12 20.48 -7.22 -4.14
N LEU A 13 19.74 -6.27 -3.56
CA LEU A 13 19.35 -4.99 -4.15
C LEU A 13 20.32 -3.93 -3.65
N ILE A 14 21.11 -3.33 -4.54
CA ILE A 14 22.18 -2.41 -4.21
C ILE A 14 21.81 -1.02 -4.74
N PRO A 15 21.59 -0.02 -3.87
CA PRO A 15 21.33 1.34 -4.32
C PRO A 15 22.61 2.00 -4.82
N CYS A 16 22.49 2.82 -5.85
CA CYS A 16 23.57 3.61 -6.39
C CYS A 16 23.06 5.00 -6.77
N THR A 17 23.77 6.05 -6.36
CA THR A 17 23.49 7.41 -6.85
C THR A 17 24.30 7.67 -8.12
N GLN A 18 23.85 8.59 -8.96
CA GLN A 18 24.64 9.01 -10.13
C GLN A 18 26.05 9.50 -9.75
N HIS A 19 26.18 10.16 -8.60
CA HIS A 19 27.46 10.64 -8.11
C HIS A 19 28.40 9.49 -7.69
N ALA A 20 27.86 8.45 -7.05
CA ALA A 20 28.64 7.29 -6.60
C ALA A 20 28.85 6.22 -7.69
N PHE A 21 28.26 6.39 -8.88
CA PHE A 21 28.26 5.35 -9.91
C PHE A 21 29.67 5.07 -10.48
N ASN A 22 30.48 6.11 -10.70
CA ASN A 22 31.85 5.94 -11.19
C ASN A 22 32.73 5.22 -10.15
N ASP A 23 32.56 5.57 -8.87
CA ASP A 23 33.28 4.92 -7.77
C ASP A 23 32.87 3.45 -7.64
N TYR A 24 31.56 3.17 -7.73
CA TYR A 24 31.02 1.81 -7.78
C TYR A 24 31.65 1.02 -8.93
N LEU A 25 31.63 1.58 -10.15
CA LEU A 25 32.22 0.97 -11.34
C LEU A 25 33.69 0.62 -11.10
N SER A 26 34.50 1.51 -10.53
CA SER A 26 35.94 1.28 -10.33
C SER A 26 36.25 -0.01 -9.56
N GLN A 27 35.37 -0.39 -8.62
CA GLN A 27 35.49 -1.55 -7.74
C GLN A 27 34.94 -2.85 -8.35
N GLN A 28 34.29 -2.79 -9.52
CA GLN A 28 33.69 -3.96 -10.16
C GLN A 28 34.66 -4.71 -11.08
N SER A 29 34.33 -5.98 -11.33
CA SER A 29 34.98 -6.80 -12.34
C SER A 29 34.84 -6.21 -13.75
N VAL A 30 35.72 -6.61 -14.66
CA VAL A 30 35.64 -6.21 -16.08
C VAL A 30 34.31 -6.66 -16.70
N VAL A 31 33.83 -7.85 -16.34
CA VAL A 31 32.55 -8.39 -16.84
C VAL A 31 31.38 -7.50 -16.41
N THR A 32 31.31 -7.13 -15.13
CA THR A 32 30.24 -6.28 -14.59
C THR A 32 30.28 -4.87 -15.19
N LYS A 33 31.48 -4.28 -15.38
CA LYS A 33 31.65 -2.97 -16.04
C LYS A 33 31.09 -3.00 -17.46
N ASN A 34 31.52 -3.98 -18.25
CA ASN A 34 31.04 -4.14 -19.63
C ASN A 34 29.53 -4.37 -19.67
N TRP A 35 28.98 -5.18 -18.77
CA TRP A 35 27.54 -5.43 -18.71
C TRP A 35 26.72 -4.16 -18.42
N LEU A 36 27.16 -3.35 -17.45
CA LEU A 36 26.50 -2.08 -17.11
C LEU A 36 26.52 -1.09 -18.28
N GLU A 37 27.62 -1.03 -19.03
CA GLU A 37 27.75 -0.23 -20.24
C GLU A 37 26.81 -0.72 -21.35
N GLN A 38 26.82 -2.02 -21.66
CA GLN A 38 25.95 -2.62 -22.68
C GLN A 38 24.45 -2.52 -22.32
N SER A 39 24.13 -2.42 -21.02
CA SER A 39 22.77 -2.21 -20.52
C SER A 39 22.34 -0.73 -20.52
N ASP A 40 23.21 0.20 -20.93
CA ASP A 40 23.05 1.66 -20.82
C ASP A 40 22.61 2.14 -19.42
N PHE A 41 23.08 1.47 -18.36
CA PHE A 41 22.71 1.83 -16.99
C PHE A 41 23.52 3.03 -16.48
N LYS A 42 22.83 4.06 -15.99
CA LYS A 42 23.42 5.35 -15.57
C LYS A 42 23.04 5.77 -14.15
N ALA A 43 22.60 4.82 -13.32
CA ALA A 43 22.15 5.05 -11.94
C ALA A 43 21.13 6.20 -11.78
N LYS A 44 20.26 6.41 -12.78
CA LYS A 44 19.17 7.39 -12.70
C LYS A 44 18.14 6.91 -11.67
N SER A 45 17.50 7.84 -10.96
CA SER A 45 16.39 7.48 -10.06
C SER A 45 15.36 6.62 -10.80
N ASP A 46 14.85 5.59 -10.11
CA ASP A 46 13.87 4.61 -10.62
C ASP A 46 14.34 3.72 -11.79
N SER A 47 15.63 3.76 -12.14
CA SER A 47 16.25 2.79 -13.04
C SER A 47 16.84 1.62 -12.26
N PHE A 48 16.94 0.45 -12.89
CA PHE A 48 17.69 -0.68 -12.35
C PHE A 48 18.36 -1.50 -13.45
N CYS A 49 19.39 -2.25 -13.09
CA CYS A 49 20.07 -3.20 -13.95
C CYS A 49 20.20 -4.54 -13.22
N LEU A 50 19.80 -5.63 -13.88
CA LEU A 50 20.03 -6.99 -13.41
C LEU A 50 21.46 -7.38 -13.77
N ILE A 51 22.28 -7.70 -12.78
CA ILE A 51 23.67 -8.12 -12.98
C ILE A 51 23.72 -9.65 -13.00
N PRO A 52 24.16 -10.27 -14.10
CA PRO A 52 24.24 -11.72 -14.20
C PRO A 52 25.53 -12.28 -13.59
N ASN A 53 25.47 -13.51 -13.05
CA ASN A 53 26.66 -14.31 -12.76
C ASN A 53 27.18 -14.99 -14.03
N GLU A 54 28.29 -15.75 -13.91
CA GLU A 54 28.90 -16.50 -15.01
C GLU A 54 27.97 -17.55 -15.65
N LYS A 55 26.90 -17.97 -14.96
CA LYS A 55 25.89 -18.92 -15.45
C LYS A 55 24.69 -18.24 -16.11
N GLY A 56 24.65 -16.90 -16.15
CA GLY A 56 23.53 -16.13 -16.68
C GLY A 56 22.34 -15.98 -15.72
N GLU A 57 22.50 -16.35 -14.45
CA GLU A 57 21.51 -16.15 -13.40
C GLU A 57 21.66 -14.75 -12.78
N ILE A 58 20.61 -14.19 -12.19
CA ILE A 58 20.70 -12.87 -11.55
C ILE A 58 21.53 -12.98 -10.27
N GLU A 59 22.71 -12.36 -10.26
CA GLU A 59 23.62 -12.28 -9.12
C GLU A 59 23.24 -11.15 -8.18
N SER A 60 22.92 -9.97 -8.73
CA SER A 60 22.53 -8.79 -7.97
C SER A 60 21.68 -7.85 -8.81
N VAL A 61 21.04 -6.88 -8.17
CA VAL A 61 20.30 -5.80 -8.84
C VAL A 61 20.89 -4.47 -8.39
N LEU A 62 21.50 -3.75 -9.31
CA LEU A 62 21.93 -2.37 -9.08
C LEU A 62 20.76 -1.44 -9.43
N PHE A 63 20.38 -0.53 -8.54
CA PHE A 63 19.28 0.40 -8.80
C PHE A 63 19.63 1.83 -8.45
N GLY A 64 19.12 2.76 -9.26
CA GLY A 64 19.41 4.17 -9.10
C GLY A 64 18.52 4.83 -8.05
N VAL A 65 19.13 5.62 -7.17
CA VAL A 65 18.44 6.43 -6.16
C VAL A 65 18.96 7.86 -6.16
N ASP A 66 18.11 8.80 -5.74
CA ASP A 66 18.48 10.20 -5.51
C ASP A 66 18.64 10.46 -4.00
N LYS A 67 19.50 11.42 -3.60
CA LYS A 67 19.63 11.88 -2.20
C LYS A 67 18.35 12.51 -1.64
N THR A 68 17.48 13.01 -2.52
CA THR A 68 16.19 13.62 -2.17
C THR A 68 15.03 12.63 -2.11
N ILE A 69 15.28 11.35 -2.39
CA ILE A 69 14.21 10.37 -2.48
C ILE A 69 13.53 10.18 -1.13
N GLU A 70 12.20 10.19 -1.12
CA GLU A 70 11.45 9.60 -0.03
C GLU A 70 11.73 8.10 -0.05
N TYR A 71 12.45 7.59 0.95
CA TYR A 71 12.83 6.16 1.03
C TYR A 71 11.64 5.21 0.88
N ARG A 72 10.42 5.67 1.22
CA ARG A 72 9.17 4.95 0.97
C ARG A 72 8.98 4.54 -0.49
N TRP A 73 9.51 5.27 -1.46
CA TRP A 73 9.33 4.95 -2.88
C TRP A 73 10.56 4.33 -3.52
N ALA A 74 11.69 4.26 -2.79
CA ALA A 74 12.98 3.84 -3.33
C ALA A 74 12.99 2.42 -3.94
N LEU A 75 12.10 1.54 -3.49
CA LEU A 75 11.99 0.16 -3.99
C LEU A 75 10.70 -0.12 -4.76
N ALA A 76 9.84 0.88 -4.97
CA ALA A 76 8.52 0.68 -5.58
C ALA A 76 8.64 0.14 -7.02
N THR A 77 9.48 0.79 -7.84
CA THR A 77 9.74 0.36 -9.22
C THR A 77 10.31 -1.06 -9.31
N LEU A 78 11.15 -1.44 -8.35
CA LEU A 78 11.72 -2.79 -8.27
C LEU A 78 10.65 -3.83 -7.97
N ALA A 79 9.82 -3.59 -6.95
CA ALA A 79 8.73 -4.48 -6.58
C ALA A 79 7.76 -4.72 -7.76
N GLU A 80 7.61 -3.73 -8.64
CA GLU A 80 6.76 -3.79 -9.83
C GLU A 80 7.35 -4.60 -10.99
N LYS A 81 8.65 -4.45 -11.24
CA LYS A 81 9.29 -4.89 -12.49
C LYS A 81 10.23 -6.07 -12.33
N LEU A 82 10.69 -6.36 -11.11
CA LEU A 82 11.59 -7.48 -10.89
C LEU A 82 10.86 -8.81 -11.17
N PRO A 83 11.58 -9.80 -11.73
CA PRO A 83 11.08 -11.16 -11.83
C PRO A 83 10.68 -11.73 -10.46
N GLN A 84 9.88 -12.80 -10.47
CA GLN A 84 9.65 -13.55 -9.25
C GLN A 84 10.99 -14.04 -8.67
N GLY A 85 11.21 -13.78 -7.39
CA GLY A 85 12.43 -14.14 -6.69
C GLY A 85 12.42 -13.64 -5.26
N ASN A 86 13.45 -14.04 -4.51
CA ASN A 86 13.70 -13.56 -3.16
C ASN A 86 14.84 -12.54 -3.21
N TYR A 87 14.59 -11.35 -2.70
CA TYR A 87 15.51 -10.22 -2.75
C TYR A 87 15.82 -9.74 -1.34
N ARG A 88 16.97 -9.13 -1.14
CA ARG A 88 17.34 -8.46 0.12
C ARG A 88 17.89 -7.08 -0.17
N LEU A 89 17.57 -6.10 0.66
CA LEU A 89 18.18 -4.78 0.55
C LEU A 89 19.61 -4.83 1.10
N GLN A 90 20.60 -4.47 0.28
CA GLN A 90 22.00 -4.33 0.68
C GLN A 90 22.41 -2.87 0.54
N ALA A 91 22.13 -2.08 1.58
CA ALA A 91 22.33 -0.64 1.59
C ALA A 91 22.85 -0.16 2.94
N ASP A 92 23.71 0.86 2.93
CA ASP A 92 24.10 1.60 4.13
C ASP A 92 23.03 2.67 4.47
N TRP A 93 21.82 2.19 4.74
CA TRP A 93 20.67 3.02 5.10
C TRP A 93 20.34 2.83 6.58
N THR A 94 19.84 3.89 7.22
CA THR A 94 19.37 3.80 8.59
C THR A 94 18.20 2.82 8.70
N HIS A 95 17.99 2.28 9.90
CA HIS A 95 16.87 1.37 10.16
C HIS A 95 15.51 1.95 9.73
N GLU A 96 15.27 3.24 10.00
CA GLU A 96 14.04 3.91 9.59
C GLU A 96 13.89 3.97 8.05
N GLN A 97 14.96 4.28 7.33
CA GLN A 97 14.98 4.33 5.88
C GLN A 97 14.67 2.97 5.26
N GLN A 98 15.29 1.90 5.78
CA GLN A 98 15.00 0.53 5.37
C GLN A 98 13.54 0.15 5.64
N GLN A 99 12.99 0.54 6.79
CA GLN A 99 11.59 0.31 7.13
C GLN A 99 10.64 1.02 6.15
N GLN A 100 10.92 2.28 5.79
CA GLN A 100 10.13 3.02 4.80
C GLN A 100 10.19 2.35 3.42
N ALA A 101 11.38 1.99 2.96
CA ALA A 101 11.59 1.30 1.70
C ALA A 101 10.86 -0.04 1.61
N ALA A 102 10.85 -0.81 2.71
CA ALA A 102 10.12 -2.06 2.82
C ALA A 102 8.59 -1.85 2.74
N VAL A 103 8.05 -0.82 3.42
CA VAL A 103 6.63 -0.46 3.27
C VAL A 103 6.34 -0.11 1.81
N GLY A 104 7.20 0.67 1.17
CA GLY A 104 7.16 0.98 -0.25
C GLY A 104 7.04 -0.22 -1.18
N TRP A 105 7.99 -1.13 -1.04
CA TRP A 105 7.99 -2.42 -1.74
C TRP A 105 6.64 -3.12 -1.60
N GLY A 106 6.15 -3.20 -0.36
CA GLY A 106 4.88 -3.85 -0.10
C GLY A 106 3.67 -3.17 -0.74
N LEU A 107 3.62 -1.84 -0.72
CA LEU A 107 2.57 -1.07 -1.38
C LEU A 107 2.60 -1.21 -2.91
N ALA A 108 3.77 -1.42 -3.50
CA ALA A 108 3.97 -1.63 -4.93
C ALA A 108 3.70 -3.08 -5.38
N CYS A 109 3.63 -4.02 -4.43
CA CYS A 109 3.12 -5.38 -4.68
C CYS A 109 1.60 -5.46 -4.69
N TYR A 110 0.87 -4.42 -4.28
CA TYR A 110 -0.59 -4.44 -4.19
C TYR A 110 -1.25 -4.64 -5.56
N GLN A 111 -2.21 -5.57 -5.61
CA GLN A 111 -3.08 -5.79 -6.76
C GLN A 111 -4.53 -5.95 -6.28
N PHE A 112 -5.46 -5.20 -6.86
CA PHE A 112 -6.89 -5.38 -6.58
C PHE A 112 -7.46 -6.45 -7.51
N ASP A 113 -7.52 -7.69 -7.03
CA ASP A 113 -7.84 -8.87 -7.84
C ASP A 113 -9.24 -9.47 -7.58
N ARG A 114 -10.04 -8.83 -6.71
CA ARG A 114 -11.39 -9.28 -6.33
C ARG A 114 -12.32 -9.56 -7.50
N TYR A 115 -12.20 -8.81 -8.59
CA TYR A 115 -13.07 -8.93 -9.78
C TYR A 115 -12.34 -9.48 -11.02
N LYS A 116 -11.01 -9.59 -10.97
CA LYS A 116 -10.19 -10.13 -12.05
C LYS A 116 -8.92 -10.72 -11.45
N LYS A 117 -8.73 -12.01 -11.65
CA LYS A 117 -7.56 -12.74 -11.15
C LYS A 117 -6.26 -12.04 -11.59
N ALA A 118 -5.40 -11.74 -10.62
CA ALA A 118 -4.06 -11.25 -10.88
C ALA A 118 -3.20 -12.37 -11.52
N THR A 119 -2.47 -12.02 -12.57
CA THR A 119 -1.55 -12.94 -13.26
C THR A 119 -0.09 -12.73 -12.87
N ARG A 120 0.25 -11.55 -12.35
CA ARG A 120 1.60 -11.23 -11.87
C ARG A 120 1.81 -11.91 -10.52
N ILE A 121 2.96 -12.54 -10.37
CA ILE A 121 3.45 -13.03 -9.07
C ILE A 121 4.46 -11.99 -8.57
N ALA A 122 4.19 -11.42 -7.40
CA ALA A 122 5.06 -10.38 -6.84
C ALA A 122 6.38 -10.98 -6.32
N PRO A 123 7.51 -10.28 -6.48
CA PRO A 123 8.77 -10.65 -5.83
C PRO A 123 8.65 -10.55 -4.30
N CYS A 124 9.54 -11.24 -3.59
CA CYS A 124 9.61 -11.22 -2.14
C CYS A 124 10.85 -10.46 -1.65
N LEU A 125 10.68 -9.60 -0.64
CA LEU A 125 11.77 -8.88 0.03
C LEU A 125 12.02 -9.48 1.41
N LEU A 126 13.29 -9.77 1.73
CA LEU A 126 13.74 -10.20 3.04
C LEU A 126 13.72 -9.03 4.01
N ILE A 127 13.04 -9.26 5.14
CA ILE A 127 12.88 -8.31 6.24
C ILE A 127 13.32 -9.03 7.52
N GLU A 128 14.48 -8.64 8.04
CA GLU A 128 15.07 -9.25 9.23
C GLU A 128 14.51 -8.71 10.54
N LYS A 129 14.02 -7.46 10.53
CA LYS A 129 13.54 -6.72 11.71
C LYS A 129 12.25 -5.99 11.40
N ASP A 130 11.41 -5.82 12.43
CA ASP A 130 10.18 -5.02 12.39
C ASP A 130 9.17 -5.43 11.29
N LEU A 131 9.17 -6.71 10.91
CA LEU A 131 8.24 -7.24 9.91
C LEU A 131 6.78 -6.95 10.29
N ASP A 132 6.39 -7.16 11.55
CA ASP A 132 5.03 -6.90 12.03
C ASP A 132 4.62 -5.44 11.83
N ARG A 133 5.54 -4.49 12.09
CA ARG A 133 5.29 -3.05 11.92
C ARG A 133 5.14 -2.69 10.44
N ILE A 134 6.02 -3.22 9.59
CA ILE A 134 5.96 -3.02 8.14
C ILE A 134 4.66 -3.59 7.58
N GLN A 135 4.31 -4.82 7.97
CA GLN A 135 3.06 -5.47 7.58
C GLN A 135 1.84 -4.67 8.03
N ALA A 136 1.80 -4.18 9.27
CA ALA A 136 0.69 -3.37 9.76
C ALA A 136 0.47 -2.10 8.90
N PHE A 137 1.54 -1.42 8.48
CA PHE A 137 1.44 -0.28 7.58
C PHE A 137 0.90 -0.66 6.20
N VAL A 138 1.43 -1.74 5.61
CA VAL A 138 0.95 -2.23 4.31
C VAL A 138 -0.52 -2.62 4.41
N GLU A 139 -0.88 -3.49 5.36
CA GLU A 139 -2.24 -4.00 5.55
C GLU A 139 -3.25 -2.87 5.74
N ALA A 140 -2.92 -1.85 6.53
CA ALA A 140 -3.81 -0.71 6.76
C ALA A 140 -4.06 0.07 5.46
N ILE A 141 -3.00 0.37 4.70
CA ILE A 141 -3.12 1.13 3.44
C ILE A 141 -3.80 0.29 2.36
N THR A 142 -3.51 -1.00 2.26
CA THR A 142 -4.15 -1.89 1.29
C THR A 142 -5.62 -2.11 1.62
N LEU A 143 -5.99 -2.18 2.91
CA LEU A 143 -7.40 -2.19 3.33
C LEU A 143 -8.14 -0.94 2.85
N THR A 144 -7.56 0.26 3.02
CA THR A 144 -8.15 1.49 2.48
C THR A 144 -8.31 1.41 0.96
N ARG A 145 -7.27 0.97 0.24
CA ARG A 145 -7.31 0.79 -1.22
C ARG A 145 -8.41 -0.18 -1.64
N ASP A 146 -8.54 -1.31 -0.95
CA ASP A 146 -9.56 -2.31 -1.24
C ASP A 146 -10.96 -1.73 -1.07
N LEU A 147 -11.26 -1.10 0.07
CA LEU A 147 -12.58 -0.52 0.32
C LEU A 147 -12.96 0.54 -0.71
N VAL A 148 -12.01 1.39 -1.12
CA VAL A 148 -12.21 2.42 -2.15
C VAL A 148 -12.34 1.82 -3.56
N ASN A 149 -11.61 0.74 -3.84
CA ASN A 149 -11.60 0.10 -5.16
C ASN A 149 -12.86 -0.74 -5.42
N VAL A 150 -13.48 -1.31 -4.38
CA VAL A 150 -14.75 -2.03 -4.50
C VAL A 150 -15.82 -1.11 -5.14
N PRO A 151 -16.47 -1.52 -6.24
CA PRO A 151 -17.59 -0.79 -6.81
C PRO A 151 -18.68 -0.52 -5.77
N ALA A 152 -19.33 0.65 -5.85
CA ALA A 152 -20.34 1.04 -4.87
C ALA A 152 -21.46 0.00 -4.70
N ALA A 153 -21.83 -0.74 -5.76
CA ALA A 153 -22.80 -1.83 -5.69
C ALA A 153 -22.47 -2.91 -4.64
N ASP A 154 -21.19 -3.10 -4.33
CA ASP A 154 -20.68 -4.09 -3.37
C ASP A 154 -20.03 -3.44 -2.13
N MET A 155 -20.11 -2.10 -2.00
CA MET A 155 -19.58 -1.33 -0.88
C MET A 155 -20.54 -0.22 -0.48
N MET A 156 -21.77 -0.59 -0.07
CA MET A 156 -22.77 0.34 0.43
C MET A 156 -22.68 0.47 1.97
N PRO A 157 -23.48 1.35 2.63
CA PRO A 157 -23.32 1.60 4.07
C PRO A 157 -23.38 0.36 4.97
N ARG A 158 -24.09 -0.70 4.54
CA ARG A 158 -24.09 -1.99 5.25
C ARG A 158 -22.73 -2.66 5.15
N ASP A 159 -22.14 -2.72 3.97
CA ASP A 159 -20.91 -3.43 3.68
C ASP A 159 -19.72 -2.75 4.35
N LEU A 160 -19.68 -1.41 4.32
CA LEU A 160 -18.71 -0.63 5.09
C LEU A 160 -18.81 -0.92 6.59
N ALA A 161 -20.03 -1.05 7.14
CA ALA A 161 -20.24 -1.40 8.54
C ALA A 161 -19.76 -2.83 8.86
N GLU A 162 -19.97 -3.79 7.97
CA GLU A 162 -19.45 -5.16 8.15
C GLU A 162 -17.92 -5.22 8.03
N ALA A 163 -17.31 -4.44 7.13
CA ALA A 163 -15.85 -4.30 7.05
C ALA A 163 -15.27 -3.73 8.36
N THR A 164 -15.87 -2.67 8.91
CA THR A 164 -15.46 -2.12 10.22
C THR A 164 -15.67 -3.14 11.35
N LYS A 165 -16.76 -3.92 11.32
CA LYS A 165 -17.04 -4.95 12.33
C LYS A 165 -16.00 -6.08 12.28
N ALA A 166 -15.60 -6.52 11.09
CA ALA A 166 -14.54 -7.51 10.91
C ALA A 166 -13.21 -7.00 11.46
N LEU A 167 -12.89 -5.72 11.22
CA LEU A 167 -11.72 -5.06 11.81
C LEU A 167 -11.79 -5.05 13.34
N CYS A 168 -12.95 -4.69 13.92
CA CYS A 168 -13.15 -4.72 15.36
C CYS A 168 -12.93 -6.11 15.95
N HIS A 169 -13.42 -7.15 15.28
CA HIS A 169 -13.22 -8.53 15.70
C HIS A 169 -11.73 -8.90 15.70
N ARG A 170 -11.01 -8.59 14.62
CA ARG A 170 -9.56 -8.89 14.48
C ARG A 170 -8.72 -8.24 15.59
N TYR A 171 -9.07 -7.02 15.99
CA TYR A 171 -8.28 -6.25 16.97
C TYR A 171 -8.95 -6.13 18.35
N HIS A 172 -9.94 -6.97 18.64
CA HIS A 172 -10.68 -6.98 19.91
C HIS A 172 -11.20 -5.60 20.33
N ALA A 173 -11.75 -4.85 19.36
CA ALA A 173 -12.35 -3.54 19.56
C ALA A 173 -13.88 -3.61 19.70
N ASP A 174 -14.46 -2.56 20.29
CA ASP A 174 -15.91 -2.42 20.40
C ASP A 174 -16.50 -1.87 19.09
N PHE A 175 -17.43 -2.60 18.49
CA PHE A 175 -18.21 -2.14 17.35
C PHE A 175 -19.62 -1.69 17.77
N LYS A 176 -20.06 -0.51 17.30
CA LYS A 176 -21.47 -0.08 17.36
C LYS A 176 -21.91 0.55 16.05
N GLN A 177 -23.20 0.45 15.74
CA GLN A 177 -23.82 1.18 14.64
C GLN A 177 -25.22 1.70 15.01
N ILE A 178 -25.61 2.84 14.45
CA ILE A 178 -26.97 3.40 14.53
C ILE A 178 -27.49 3.51 13.10
N LYS A 179 -28.65 2.92 12.80
CA LYS A 179 -29.17 2.78 11.43
C LYS A 179 -30.58 3.33 11.24
N GLY A 180 -30.85 3.88 10.05
CA GLY A 180 -32.17 4.31 9.60
C GLY A 180 -32.85 5.27 10.57
N LYS A 181 -34.14 5.06 10.86
CA LYS A 181 -34.93 5.90 11.77
C LYS A 181 -34.35 6.02 13.19
N SER A 182 -33.47 5.09 13.62
CA SER A 182 -32.77 5.22 14.91
C SER A 182 -31.82 6.42 14.95
N LEU A 183 -31.34 6.88 13.80
CA LEU A 183 -30.53 8.11 13.71
C LEU A 183 -31.31 9.32 14.23
N LEU A 184 -32.60 9.44 13.85
CA LEU A 184 -33.47 10.52 14.34
C LEU A 184 -33.66 10.43 15.86
N ARG A 185 -33.97 9.24 16.38
CA ARG A 185 -34.13 9.02 17.84
C ARG A 185 -32.87 9.31 18.65
N LYS A 186 -31.69 9.19 18.04
CA LYS A 186 -30.39 9.42 18.68
C LYS A 186 -29.80 10.80 18.34
N ASN A 187 -30.60 11.69 17.75
CA ASN A 187 -30.23 13.05 17.37
C ASN A 187 -29.10 13.15 16.33
N TYR A 188 -29.16 12.31 15.29
CA TYR A 188 -28.31 12.38 14.09
C TYR A 188 -29.14 12.68 12.82
N PRO A 189 -29.88 13.81 12.77
CA PRO A 189 -30.83 14.09 11.68
C PRO A 189 -30.15 14.33 10.33
N CYS A 190 -28.95 14.91 10.29
CA CYS A 190 -28.26 15.20 9.03
C CYS A 190 -27.83 13.93 8.29
N ILE A 191 -27.32 12.91 9.01
CA ILE A 191 -26.94 11.62 8.42
C ILE A 191 -28.18 10.95 7.79
N HIS A 192 -29.31 11.00 8.50
CA HIS A 192 -30.57 10.47 7.98
C HIS A 192 -31.07 11.26 6.78
N ALA A 193 -31.07 12.59 6.83
CA ALA A 193 -31.56 13.45 5.76
C ALA A 193 -30.82 13.23 4.44
N VAL A 194 -29.49 13.09 4.47
CA VAL A 194 -28.68 12.83 3.27
C VAL A 194 -28.95 11.43 2.70
N GLY A 195 -28.93 10.39 3.54
CA GLY A 195 -28.99 9.02 3.04
C GLY A 195 -30.39 8.45 2.82
N ARG A 196 -31.46 9.10 3.28
CA ARG A 196 -32.83 8.55 3.21
C ARG A 196 -33.36 8.33 1.78
N ALA A 197 -32.78 8.99 0.79
CA ALA A 197 -33.20 8.87 -0.61
C ALA A 197 -32.64 7.61 -1.29
N SER A 198 -31.61 6.98 -0.69
CA SER A 198 -31.05 5.73 -1.20
C SER A 198 -31.91 4.53 -0.76
N ALA A 199 -31.95 3.48 -1.59
CA ALA A 199 -32.46 2.17 -1.18
C ALA A 199 -31.63 1.54 -0.05
N HIS A 200 -30.37 1.96 0.12
CA HIS A 200 -29.48 1.48 1.17
C HIS A 200 -29.59 2.36 2.42
N THR A 201 -30.04 1.76 3.52
CA THR A 201 -30.31 2.48 4.77
C THR A 201 -29.05 3.18 5.32
N PRO A 202 -29.11 4.50 5.64
CA PRO A 202 -27.98 5.24 6.21
C PRO A 202 -27.62 4.78 7.62
N ARG A 203 -26.34 4.95 7.98
CA ARG A 203 -25.77 4.45 9.24
C ARG A 203 -24.72 5.40 9.77
N LEU A 204 -24.60 5.45 11.10
CA LEU A 204 -23.43 5.95 11.82
C LEU A 204 -22.70 4.74 12.41
N ILE A 205 -21.42 4.58 12.07
CA ILE A 205 -20.56 3.48 12.52
C ILE A 205 -19.58 4.01 13.58
N ARG A 206 -19.29 3.21 14.60
CA ARG A 206 -18.31 3.53 15.63
C ARG A 206 -17.49 2.31 15.99
N LEU A 207 -16.18 2.42 15.79
CA LEU A 207 -15.15 1.55 16.37
C LEU A 207 -14.57 2.24 17.61
N LYS A 208 -14.37 1.52 18.70
CA LYS A 208 -13.65 2.01 19.88
C LYS A 208 -12.63 0.97 20.33
N TRP A 209 -11.38 1.39 20.46
CA TRP A 209 -10.25 0.55 20.84
C TRP A 209 -9.40 1.25 21.91
N GLY A 210 -8.66 0.46 22.72
CA GLY A 210 -7.79 0.96 23.78
C GLY A 210 -8.42 0.99 25.17
N LYS A 211 -7.62 1.39 26.18
CA LYS A 211 -8.03 1.41 27.59
C LYS A 211 -8.68 2.74 27.97
N LYS A 212 -9.59 2.72 28.96
CA LYS A 212 -10.30 3.91 29.45
C LYS A 212 -9.35 5.00 30.01
N SER A 213 -8.18 4.59 30.51
CA SER A 213 -7.15 5.48 31.07
C SER A 213 -6.27 6.16 30.01
N HIS A 214 -6.28 5.68 28.76
CA HIS A 214 -5.46 6.29 27.71
C HIS A 214 -6.05 7.66 27.30
N PRO A 215 -5.21 8.60 26.82
CA PRO A 215 -5.69 9.82 26.19
C PRO A 215 -6.70 9.52 25.07
N LYS A 216 -7.77 10.31 24.99
CA LYS A 216 -8.81 10.13 23.98
C LYS A 216 -8.36 10.73 22.65
N VAL A 217 -8.30 9.90 21.63
CA VAL A 217 -8.17 10.31 20.23
C VAL A 217 -9.43 9.89 19.50
N SER A 218 -10.02 10.80 18.72
CA SER A 218 -11.21 10.52 17.91
C SER A 218 -10.94 10.87 16.46
N LEU A 219 -11.11 9.90 15.57
CA LEU A 219 -11.04 10.07 14.12
C LEU A 219 -12.47 10.05 13.57
N VAL A 220 -12.78 10.96 12.65
CA VAL A 220 -14.09 11.05 12.00
C VAL A 220 -13.89 10.99 10.50
N GLY A 221 -14.54 10.01 9.87
CA GLY A 221 -14.42 9.76 8.46
C GLY A 221 -15.74 9.93 7.70
N LYS A 222 -15.68 10.55 6.53
CA LYS A 222 -16.83 10.68 5.63
C LYS A 222 -17.06 9.35 4.89
N GLY A 223 -18.19 8.70 5.15
CA GLY A 223 -18.54 7.39 4.58
C GLY A 223 -19.62 7.44 3.49
N VAL A 224 -19.54 8.40 2.56
CA VAL A 224 -20.50 8.48 1.44
C VAL A 224 -20.13 7.44 0.39
N CYS A 225 -20.79 6.27 0.44
CA CYS A 225 -20.45 5.11 -0.39
C CYS A 225 -20.64 5.36 -1.90
N PHE A 226 -21.58 6.24 -2.26
CA PHE A 226 -21.74 6.75 -3.61
C PHE A 226 -22.40 8.12 -3.58
N ASP A 227 -21.84 9.08 -4.29
CA ASP A 227 -22.32 10.46 -4.34
C ASP A 227 -22.78 10.83 -5.76
N THR A 228 -24.10 10.91 -5.95
CA THR A 228 -24.70 11.40 -7.20
C THR A 228 -24.76 12.94 -7.27
N GLY A 229 -24.55 13.63 -6.16
CA GLY A 229 -24.90 15.06 -5.97
C GLY A 229 -26.30 15.27 -5.38
N GLY A 230 -27.18 14.28 -5.41
CA GLY A 230 -28.58 14.43 -5.00
C GLY A 230 -29.44 15.02 -6.12
N LEU A 231 -30.36 15.93 -5.77
CA LEU A 231 -31.17 16.66 -6.75
C LEU A 231 -30.29 17.55 -7.65
N ASP A 232 -29.25 18.15 -7.07
CA ASP A 232 -28.20 18.86 -7.78
C ASP A 232 -27.21 17.85 -8.37
N ILE A 233 -27.68 17.13 -9.39
CA ILE A 233 -27.00 15.98 -9.97
C ILE A 233 -25.63 16.37 -10.54
N LYS A 234 -24.61 15.57 -10.24
CA LYS A 234 -23.27 15.74 -10.81
C LYS A 234 -23.30 15.45 -12.32
N PRO A 235 -22.51 16.19 -13.12
CA PRO A 235 -22.18 15.75 -14.48
C PRO A 235 -21.52 14.37 -14.47
N SER A 236 -21.78 13.58 -15.51
CA SER A 236 -21.38 12.16 -15.61
C SER A 236 -19.89 11.92 -15.37
N GLN A 237 -19.03 12.78 -15.90
CA GLN A 237 -17.57 12.71 -15.72
C GLN A 237 -17.17 12.77 -14.24
N PHE A 238 -17.80 13.64 -13.46
CA PHE A 238 -17.51 13.79 -12.03
C PHE A 238 -18.14 12.68 -11.19
N MET A 239 -19.22 12.06 -11.67
CA MET A 239 -19.87 10.94 -10.99
C MET A 239 -19.09 9.62 -11.13
N ARG A 240 -18.33 9.45 -12.23
CA ARG A 240 -17.65 8.19 -12.61
C ARG A 240 -16.78 7.57 -11.51
N ILE A 241 -16.17 8.39 -10.66
CA ILE A 241 -15.26 7.96 -9.59
C ILE A 241 -15.86 8.06 -8.19
N MET A 242 -17.15 8.35 -8.05
CA MET A 242 -17.78 8.68 -6.75
C MET A 242 -17.96 7.50 -5.80
N LYS A 243 -17.58 6.27 -6.20
CA LYS A 243 -17.32 5.18 -5.25
C LYS A 243 -16.25 5.55 -4.21
N LYS A 244 -15.33 6.45 -4.56
CA LYS A 244 -14.23 6.88 -3.69
C LYS A 244 -14.65 7.88 -2.61
N ASP A 245 -15.89 8.37 -2.62
CA ASP A 245 -16.33 9.45 -1.73
C ASP A 245 -16.51 8.99 -0.26
N MET A 246 -16.32 7.69 -0.03
CA MET A 246 -16.16 7.07 1.29
C MET A 246 -14.70 6.91 1.73
N GLY A 247 -13.71 7.35 0.93
CA GLY A 247 -12.29 7.13 1.23
C GLY A 247 -11.76 7.83 2.48
N GLY A 248 -12.57 8.69 3.10
CA GLY A 248 -12.26 9.27 4.41
C GLY A 248 -12.73 8.42 5.60
N ALA A 249 -13.62 7.45 5.39
CA ALA A 249 -14.12 6.52 6.42
C ALA A 249 -13.22 5.31 6.61
#